data_AF-A0A925TA63-F1
#
_entry.id   AF-A0A925TA63-F1
#
_cell.length_a   1.000
_cell.length_b   1.000
_cell.length_c   1.000
_cell.angle_alpha   90.00
_cell.angle_beta   90.00
_cell.angle_gamma   90.00
#
_symmetry.space_group_name_H-M   'P 1'
#
loop_
_entity.id
_entity.type
_entity.pdbx_description
1 polymer ?
#
loop_
_entity_poly.entity_id
_entity_poly.type
_entity_poly.pdbx_seq_one_letter_code
_entity_poly.pdbx_strand_id
1 'polypeptide(L)'
;MSYRYTVRNHRYVFSDLKTLLARASPFRSGDALAGLAAASYEERVAAQMALADLPLKTFLQEPLVPYEADEVTRLIVDTHNAKAFQPIAHLTVGDLRDWLLNDLADGFTLQQLAPGITPEMAAAVSKLMRNQDLILVAQKIEVVTRFRNTIGLRGRLSTRLQPNHPTDDPRGIAASMIDGLLYGSGDAVIGINPATDSPQAVAGLLNMIDDLREKFSIPAQSCVLSHITTTMQIIGHAPVDLVFQSIGGTEKTN
;
A
#
# COMPACT_ATOMS: atom_id res chain seq x y z
N MET A 1 18.25 -8.97 19.41
CA MET A 1 19.67 -9.13 19.02
C MET A 1 20.17 -7.79 18.50
N SER A 2 21.49 -7.49 18.55
CA SER A 2 22.02 -6.27 17.93
C SER A 2 22.56 -6.54 16.52
N TYR A 3 22.16 -5.69 15.58
CA TYR A 3 22.61 -5.70 14.18
C TYR A 3 23.82 -4.80 14.02
N ARG A 4 24.72 -5.08 13.07
CA ARG A 4 25.97 -4.33 12.95
C ARG A 4 26.58 -4.40 11.56
N TYR A 5 27.28 -3.35 11.19
CA TYR A 5 28.16 -3.34 10.03
C TYR A 5 29.40 -2.48 10.32
N THR A 6 30.54 -2.87 9.77
CA THR A 6 31.80 -2.13 9.97
C THR A 6 32.21 -1.47 8.66
N VAL A 7 32.28 -0.14 8.67
CA VAL A 7 32.82 0.63 7.56
C VAL A 7 34.24 1.06 7.96
N ARG A 8 35.25 0.47 7.31
CA ARG A 8 36.67 0.66 7.66
C ARG A 8 36.94 0.35 9.14
N ASN A 9 37.17 1.38 9.96
CA ASN A 9 37.49 1.26 11.39
C ASN A 9 36.31 1.67 12.30
N HIS A 10 35.16 2.02 11.72
CA HIS A 10 33.98 2.41 12.47
C HIS A 10 32.92 1.32 12.43
N ARG A 11 32.47 0.87 13.61
CA ARG A 11 31.46 -0.15 13.77
C ARG A 11 30.12 0.50 14.12
N TYR A 12 29.19 0.45 13.18
CA TYR A 12 27.80 0.85 13.38
C TYR A 12 27.03 -0.29 14.05
N VAL A 13 26.24 0.02 15.06
CA VAL A 13 25.43 -0.93 15.81
C VAL A 13 23.99 -0.43 15.87
N PHE A 14 23.04 -1.29 15.51
CA PHE A 14 21.62 -1.03 15.58
C PHE A 14 21.01 -1.96 16.64
N SER A 15 20.31 -1.39 17.63
CA SER A 15 19.87 -2.09 18.84
C SER A 15 18.88 -3.22 18.57
N ASP A 16 18.05 -3.05 17.55
CA ASP A 16 16.90 -3.88 17.22
C ASP A 16 16.52 -3.72 15.74
N LEU A 17 15.58 -4.56 15.27
CA LEU A 17 15.17 -4.59 13.88
C LEU A 17 14.46 -3.31 13.45
N LYS A 18 13.71 -2.67 14.35
CA LYS A 18 13.04 -1.38 14.09
C LYS A 18 14.07 -0.31 13.75
N THR A 19 15.12 -0.22 14.56
CA THR A 19 16.20 0.74 14.38
C THR A 19 16.95 0.46 13.09
N LEU A 20 17.26 -0.80 12.79
CA LEU A 20 17.90 -1.17 11.52
C LEU A 20 17.05 -0.73 10.30
N LEU A 21 15.77 -1.09 10.27
CA LEU A 21 14.86 -0.73 9.18
C LEU A 21 14.66 0.78 9.05
N ALA A 22 14.59 1.49 10.17
CA ALA A 22 14.46 2.95 10.20
C ALA A 22 15.70 3.62 9.61
N ARG A 23 16.89 3.26 10.08
CA ARG A 23 18.15 3.87 9.63
C ARG A 23 18.51 3.50 8.19
N ALA A 24 18.00 2.38 7.67
CA ALA A 24 18.18 2.00 6.26
C ALA A 24 17.31 2.79 5.26
N SER A 25 16.30 3.53 5.71
CA SER A 25 15.46 4.34 4.83
C SER A 25 16.24 5.51 4.19
N PRO A 26 15.91 5.89 2.93
CA PRO A 26 16.24 7.22 2.43
C PRO A 26 15.74 8.31 3.38
N PHE A 27 16.40 9.46 3.41
CA PHE A 27 16.01 10.55 4.31
C PHE A 27 14.59 11.03 3.99
N ARG A 28 13.73 11.06 5.01
CA ARG A 28 12.35 11.57 4.96
C ARG A 28 12.12 12.49 6.15
N SER A 29 11.42 13.60 5.94
CA SER A 29 11.18 14.59 7.00
C SER A 29 10.38 14.02 8.18
N GLY A 30 9.41 13.13 7.92
CA GLY A 30 8.67 12.44 8.97
C GLY A 30 9.55 11.55 9.85
N ASP A 31 10.43 10.75 9.23
CA ASP A 31 11.39 9.90 9.96
C ASP A 31 12.37 10.75 10.77
N ALA A 32 12.80 11.90 10.23
CA ALA A 32 13.68 12.82 10.95
C ALA A 32 12.98 13.44 12.17
N LEU A 33 11.73 13.90 12.00
CA LEU A 33 10.92 14.44 13.09
C LEU A 33 10.67 13.40 14.20
N ALA A 34 10.50 12.13 13.82
CA ALA A 34 10.33 11.02 14.75
C ALA A 34 11.66 10.50 15.36
N GLY A 35 12.82 11.07 15.00
CA GLY A 35 14.13 10.63 15.47
C GLY A 35 14.63 9.30 14.87
N LEU A 36 13.99 8.83 13.80
CA LEU A 36 14.20 7.53 13.14
C LEU A 36 15.23 7.58 12.00
N ALA A 37 15.38 8.73 11.34
CA ALA A 37 16.26 8.88 10.17
C ALA A 37 17.75 8.78 10.55
N ALA A 38 18.57 8.06 9.78
CA ALA A 38 20.02 7.99 10.01
C ALA A 38 20.66 9.39 10.15
N ALA A 39 21.60 9.51 11.10
CA ALA A 39 22.31 10.74 11.42
C ALA A 39 23.27 11.17 10.28
N SER A 40 23.67 10.24 9.42
CA SER A 40 24.50 10.52 8.26
C SER A 40 24.21 9.57 7.11
N TYR A 41 24.67 9.94 5.91
CA TYR A 41 24.66 9.05 4.75
C TYR A 41 25.48 7.77 4.98
N GLU A 42 26.60 7.86 5.71
CA GLU A 42 27.44 6.71 6.04
C GLU A 42 26.71 5.72 6.96
N GLU A 43 26.04 6.21 8.01
CA GLU A 43 25.22 5.35 8.88
C GLU A 43 24.07 4.69 8.11
N ARG A 44 23.41 5.42 7.20
CA ARG A 44 22.38 4.84 6.34
C ARG A 44 22.91 3.70 5.49
N VAL A 45 24.07 3.90 4.85
CA VAL A 45 24.70 2.85 4.03
C VAL A 45 25.10 1.67 4.91
N ALA A 46 25.64 1.90 6.10
CA ALA A 46 25.95 0.84 7.05
C ALA A 46 24.69 0.06 7.48
N ALA A 47 23.56 0.74 7.67
CA ALA A 47 22.27 0.11 7.96
C ALA A 47 21.76 -0.71 6.77
N GLN A 48 21.87 -0.19 5.54
CA GLN A 48 21.51 -0.94 4.33
C GLN A 48 22.38 -2.20 4.14
N MET A 49 23.68 -2.12 4.45
CA MET A 49 24.57 -3.28 4.38
C MET A 49 24.23 -4.31 5.45
N ALA A 50 24.00 -3.89 6.70
CA ALA A 50 23.54 -4.80 7.76
C ALA A 50 22.16 -5.43 7.43
N LEU A 51 21.27 -4.67 6.80
CA LEU A 51 19.95 -5.15 6.37
C LEU A 51 20.06 -6.13 5.20
N ALA A 52 20.98 -5.91 4.26
CA ALA A 52 21.21 -6.79 3.13
C ALA A 52 21.60 -8.21 3.58
N ASP A 53 22.43 -8.34 4.61
CA ASP A 53 22.87 -9.64 5.14
C ASP A 53 21.83 -10.35 6.03
N LEU A 54 20.67 -9.72 6.27
CA LEU A 54 19.65 -10.26 7.17
C LEU A 54 18.84 -11.40 6.51
N PRO A 55 18.74 -12.59 7.11
CA PRO A 55 17.88 -13.66 6.60
C PRO A 55 16.40 -13.26 6.59
N LEU A 56 15.65 -13.57 5.52
CA LEU A 56 14.22 -13.26 5.45
C LEU A 56 13.42 -13.88 6.60
N LYS A 57 13.81 -15.07 7.05
CA LYS A 57 13.17 -15.76 8.19
C LYS A 57 13.17 -14.95 9.48
N THR A 58 14.06 -13.97 9.64
CA THR A 58 14.08 -13.11 10.84
C THR A 58 12.76 -12.35 11.00
N PHE A 59 12.13 -11.89 9.91
CA PHE A 59 10.86 -11.15 9.97
C PHE A 59 9.68 -12.01 10.46
N LEU A 60 9.79 -13.34 10.40
CA LEU A 60 8.79 -14.27 10.94
C LEU A 60 9.00 -14.57 12.43
N GLN A 61 10.17 -14.22 12.97
CA GLN A 61 10.58 -14.55 14.34
C GLN A 61 10.64 -13.32 15.24
N GLU A 62 10.93 -12.15 14.66
CA GLU A 62 11.02 -10.86 15.35
C GLU A 62 10.04 -9.87 14.70
N PRO A 63 8.74 -9.92 15.06
CA PRO A 63 7.77 -8.97 14.53
C PRO A 63 8.06 -7.56 15.06
N LEU A 64 7.84 -6.54 14.24
CA LEU A 64 8.10 -5.15 14.66
C LEU A 64 7.11 -4.73 15.75
N VAL A 65 5.83 -5.05 15.63
CA VAL A 65 4.89 -4.88 16.73
C VAL A 65 4.61 -6.27 17.32
N PRO A 66 4.60 -6.46 18.65
CA PRO A 66 4.36 -7.79 19.22
C PRO A 66 3.00 -8.37 18.78
N TYR A 67 2.98 -9.65 18.41
CA TYR A 67 1.79 -10.36 17.94
C TYR A 67 0.62 -10.27 18.94
N GLU A 68 0.92 -10.38 20.22
CA GLU A 68 -0.06 -10.32 21.30
C GLU A 68 -0.65 -8.93 21.50
N ALA A 69 -0.01 -7.89 20.97
CA ALA A 69 -0.36 -6.49 21.19
C ALA A 69 -0.99 -5.80 19.97
N ASP A 70 -1.08 -6.46 18.81
CA ASP A 70 -1.46 -5.81 17.56
C ASP A 70 -2.17 -6.73 16.56
N GLU A 71 -3.43 -6.43 16.26
CA GLU A 71 -4.29 -7.19 15.33
C GLU A 71 -3.75 -7.19 13.90
N VAL A 72 -3.14 -6.09 13.45
CA VAL A 72 -2.55 -6.02 12.11
C VAL A 72 -1.39 -7.00 11.99
N THR A 73 -0.55 -7.11 13.02
CA THR A 73 0.52 -8.10 13.10
C THR A 73 -0.05 -9.52 13.11
N ARG A 74 -1.12 -9.78 13.89
CA ARG A 74 -1.79 -11.09 13.89
C ARG A 74 -2.28 -11.44 12.50
N LEU A 75 -2.97 -10.53 11.82
CA LEU A 75 -3.45 -10.72 10.45
C LEU A 75 -2.31 -11.07 9.50
N ILE A 76 -1.19 -10.35 9.56
CA ILE A 76 -0.01 -10.59 8.71
C ILE A 76 0.57 -11.99 8.97
N VAL A 77 0.77 -12.36 10.24
CA VAL A 77 1.38 -13.63 10.64
C VAL A 77 0.45 -14.81 10.33
N ASP A 78 -0.84 -14.69 10.63
CA ASP A 78 -1.82 -15.77 10.49
C ASP A 78 -2.17 -16.05 9.01
N THR A 79 -2.01 -15.05 8.14
CA THR A 79 -2.25 -15.20 6.69
C THR A 79 -0.99 -15.55 5.90
N HIS A 80 0.19 -15.54 6.54
CA HIS A 80 1.44 -15.89 5.88
C HIS A 80 1.48 -17.38 5.45
N ASN A 81 1.78 -17.62 4.18
CA ASN A 81 1.84 -18.96 3.61
C ASN A 81 3.28 -19.49 3.57
N ALA A 82 3.60 -20.40 4.50
CA ALA A 82 4.93 -21.00 4.59
C ALA A 82 5.35 -21.82 3.34
N LYS A 83 4.40 -22.41 2.60
CA LYS A 83 4.71 -23.14 1.36
C LYS A 83 5.07 -22.19 0.23
N ALA A 84 4.33 -21.08 0.10
CA ALA A 84 4.64 -20.02 -0.85
C ALA A 84 5.99 -19.36 -0.53
N PHE A 85 6.34 -19.22 0.75
CA PHE A 85 7.63 -18.66 1.17
C PHE A 85 8.83 -19.60 0.96
N GLN A 86 8.63 -20.92 0.98
CA GLN A 86 9.70 -21.92 0.96
C GLN A 86 10.77 -21.70 -0.13
N PRO A 87 10.44 -21.35 -1.39
CA PRO A 87 11.44 -21.21 -2.46
C PRO A 87 12.48 -20.14 -2.17
N ILE A 88 12.10 -19.08 -1.43
CA ILE A 88 12.96 -17.95 -1.10
C ILE A 88 13.38 -17.93 0.38
N ALA A 89 12.95 -18.89 1.19
CA ALA A 89 13.15 -18.89 2.63
C ALA A 89 14.63 -18.99 3.07
N HIS A 90 15.52 -19.32 2.15
CA HIS A 90 16.97 -19.40 2.36
C HIS A 90 17.70 -18.08 2.06
N LEU A 91 17.02 -17.12 1.43
CA LEU A 91 17.60 -15.86 0.99
C LEU A 91 17.77 -14.88 2.16
N THR A 92 18.77 -14.01 2.02
CA THR A 92 18.84 -12.75 2.75
C THR A 92 17.99 -11.66 2.07
N VAL A 93 17.82 -10.49 2.69
CA VAL A 93 17.14 -9.35 2.05
C VAL A 93 17.90 -8.90 0.79
N GLY A 94 19.23 -8.91 0.83
CA GLY A 94 20.09 -8.60 -0.32
C GLY A 94 19.88 -9.61 -1.45
N ASP A 95 19.90 -10.91 -1.14
CA ASP A 95 19.66 -11.94 -2.14
C ASP A 95 18.23 -11.88 -2.69
N LEU A 96 17.23 -11.50 -1.88
CA LEU A 96 15.87 -11.27 -2.37
C LEU A 96 15.81 -10.12 -3.37
N ARG A 97 16.53 -9.01 -3.11
CA ARG A 97 16.62 -7.90 -4.07
C ARG A 97 17.16 -8.39 -5.40
N ASP A 98 18.28 -9.10 -5.37
CA ASP A 98 18.94 -9.56 -6.59
C ASP A 98 18.09 -10.62 -7.31
N TRP A 99 17.38 -11.46 -6.55
CA TRP A 99 16.42 -12.41 -7.09
C TRP A 99 15.23 -11.72 -7.77
N LEU A 100 14.64 -10.69 -7.16
CA LEU A 100 13.53 -9.93 -7.78
C LEU A 100 13.95 -9.23 -9.09
N LEU A 101 15.23 -8.86 -9.21
CA LEU A 101 15.76 -8.20 -10.41
C LEU A 101 16.02 -9.18 -11.56
N ASN A 102 16.20 -10.47 -11.30
CA ASN A 102 16.44 -11.48 -12.33
C ASN A 102 15.18 -11.81 -13.16
N ASP A 103 15.36 -12.51 -14.29
CA ASP A 103 14.26 -12.88 -15.19
C ASP A 103 13.43 -14.08 -14.69
N LEU A 104 13.91 -14.82 -13.68
CA LEU A 104 13.19 -15.92 -13.04
C LEU A 104 12.03 -15.42 -12.16
N ALA A 105 12.11 -14.18 -11.66
CA ALA A 105 11.06 -13.51 -10.92
C ALA A 105 9.97 -12.95 -11.85
N ASP A 106 9.37 -13.81 -12.69
CA ASP A 106 8.28 -13.44 -13.58
C ASP A 106 6.94 -13.23 -12.84
N GLY A 107 5.94 -12.65 -13.53
CA GLY A 107 4.67 -12.32 -12.92
C GLY A 107 3.93 -13.52 -12.32
N PHE A 108 4.02 -14.70 -12.94
CA PHE A 108 3.38 -15.92 -12.43
C PHE A 108 4.06 -16.37 -11.13
N THR A 109 5.39 -16.40 -11.12
CA THR A 109 6.18 -16.80 -9.95
C THR A 109 5.97 -15.82 -8.80
N LEU A 110 5.97 -14.51 -9.07
CA LEU A 110 5.69 -13.49 -8.05
C LEU A 110 4.29 -13.62 -7.47
N GLN A 111 3.29 -13.95 -8.29
CA GLN A 111 1.93 -14.20 -7.81
C GLN A 111 1.85 -15.41 -6.86
N GLN A 112 2.60 -16.48 -7.15
CA GLN A 112 2.67 -17.66 -6.27
C GLN A 112 3.43 -17.38 -4.98
N LEU A 113 4.45 -16.52 -5.01
CA LEU A 113 5.24 -16.14 -3.85
C LEU A 113 4.55 -15.12 -2.93
N ALA A 114 3.68 -14.26 -3.48
CA ALA A 114 3.10 -13.12 -2.75
C ALA A 114 2.52 -13.47 -1.37
N PRO A 115 1.77 -14.58 -1.17
CA PRO A 115 1.26 -14.95 0.15
C PRO A 115 2.34 -15.33 1.18
N GLY A 116 3.57 -15.59 0.74
CA GLY A 116 4.73 -15.88 1.58
C GLY A 116 5.61 -14.67 1.88
N ILE A 117 5.25 -13.46 1.42
CA ILE A 117 6.00 -12.22 1.67
C ILE A 117 5.25 -11.40 2.73
N THR A 118 5.89 -11.11 3.86
CA THR A 118 5.31 -10.17 4.83
C THR A 118 5.56 -8.71 4.42
N PRO A 119 4.75 -7.74 4.90
CA PRO A 119 5.01 -6.32 4.66
C PRO A 119 6.41 -5.88 5.09
N GLU A 120 6.97 -6.43 6.17
CA GLU A 120 8.32 -6.15 6.64
C GLU A 120 9.39 -6.63 5.66
N MET A 121 9.22 -7.80 5.04
CA MET A 121 10.13 -8.28 3.99
C MET A 121 10.09 -7.36 2.76
N ALA A 122 8.89 -6.96 2.32
CA ALA A 122 8.71 -6.02 1.21
C ALA A 122 9.31 -4.64 1.53
N ALA A 123 9.12 -4.15 2.76
CA ALA A 123 9.71 -2.90 3.23
C ALA A 123 11.24 -2.99 3.31
N ALA A 124 11.79 -4.12 3.79
CA ALA A 124 13.23 -4.34 3.90
C ALA A 124 13.91 -4.32 2.52
N VAL A 125 13.37 -5.08 1.57
CA VAL A 125 13.98 -5.19 0.23
C VAL A 125 13.87 -3.87 -0.55
N SER A 126 12.76 -3.15 -0.44
CA SER A 126 12.58 -1.84 -1.10
C SER A 126 13.56 -0.77 -0.58
N LYS A 127 14.01 -0.85 0.68
CA LYS A 127 15.03 0.05 1.24
C LYS A 127 16.41 -0.17 0.61
N LEU A 128 16.66 -1.31 -0.02
CA LEU A 128 17.92 -1.63 -0.71
C LEU A 128 17.87 -1.31 -2.21
N MET A 129 16.71 -0.92 -2.73
CA MET A 129 16.49 -0.70 -4.15
C MET A 129 16.65 0.78 -4.53
N ARG A 130 17.26 1.00 -5.70
CA ARG A 130 17.22 2.32 -6.36
C ARG A 130 15.86 2.51 -7.04
N ASN A 131 15.55 3.73 -7.46
CA ASN A 131 14.28 4.00 -8.17
C ASN A 131 14.11 3.12 -9.42
N GLN A 132 15.19 2.88 -10.17
CA GLN A 132 15.15 2.00 -11.35
C GLN A 132 14.82 0.55 -10.97
N ASP A 133 15.45 0.03 -9.91
CA ASP A 133 15.17 -1.32 -9.39
C ASP A 133 13.69 -1.44 -9.01
N LEU A 134 13.15 -0.45 -8.27
CA LEU A 134 11.74 -0.43 -7.87
C LEU A 134 10.80 -0.44 -9.08
N ILE A 135 11.08 0.35 -10.11
CA ILE A 135 10.29 0.40 -11.35
C ILE A 135 10.34 -0.94 -12.08
N LEU A 136 11.54 -1.51 -12.24
CA LEU A 136 11.75 -2.77 -12.96
C LEU A 136 11.06 -3.95 -12.27
N VAL A 137 11.17 -4.04 -10.94
CA VAL A 137 10.49 -5.09 -10.17
C VAL A 137 8.98 -4.90 -10.20
N ALA A 138 8.48 -3.68 -9.98
CA ALA A 138 7.05 -3.40 -10.02
C ALA A 138 6.41 -3.71 -11.38
N GLN A 139 7.12 -3.47 -12.49
CA GLN A 139 6.63 -3.75 -13.85
C GLN A 139 6.39 -5.25 -14.13
N LYS A 140 7.01 -6.14 -13.36
CA LYS A 140 6.79 -7.60 -13.44
C LYS A 140 5.51 -8.04 -12.72
N ILE A 141 5.00 -7.22 -11.80
CA ILE A 141 3.84 -7.54 -10.94
C ILE A 141 2.56 -7.01 -11.60
N GLU A 142 1.65 -7.91 -11.96
CA GLU A 142 0.33 -7.55 -12.51
C GLU A 142 -0.76 -7.95 -11.52
N VAL A 143 -1.42 -6.94 -10.92
CA VAL A 143 -2.53 -7.15 -9.98
C VAL A 143 -3.82 -6.72 -10.67
N VAL A 144 -4.57 -7.70 -11.17
CA VAL A 144 -5.84 -7.49 -11.87
C VAL A 144 -6.99 -7.71 -10.91
N THR A 145 -7.85 -6.71 -10.73
CA THR A 145 -9.10 -6.83 -9.97
C THR A 145 -10.29 -6.46 -10.84
N ARG A 146 -11.46 -6.99 -10.49
CA ARG A 146 -12.69 -6.75 -11.23
C ARG A 146 -13.86 -6.47 -10.29
N PHE A 147 -14.59 -5.42 -10.61
CA PHE A 147 -15.92 -5.16 -10.07
C PHE A 147 -16.88 -4.87 -11.24
N ARG A 148 -17.30 -3.61 -11.46
CA ARG A 148 -18.09 -3.24 -12.65
C ARG A 148 -17.25 -3.25 -13.92
N ASN A 149 -15.98 -2.89 -13.81
CA ASN A 149 -14.98 -3.03 -14.87
C ASN A 149 -13.74 -3.77 -14.33
N THR A 150 -12.66 -3.79 -15.13
CA THR A 150 -11.42 -4.49 -14.79
C THR A 150 -10.26 -3.51 -14.80
N ILE A 151 -9.55 -3.43 -13.67
CA ILE A 151 -8.39 -2.56 -13.46
C ILE A 151 -7.12 -3.40 -13.30
N GLY A 152 -5.97 -2.85 -13.72
CA GLY A 152 -4.66 -3.46 -13.52
C GLY A 152 -4.09 -4.24 -14.72
N LEU A 153 -4.84 -4.33 -15.83
CA LEU A 153 -4.37 -4.97 -17.06
C LEU A 153 -3.21 -4.19 -17.70
N ARG A 154 -2.20 -4.91 -18.20
CA ARG A 154 -1.06 -4.33 -18.93
C ARG A 154 -1.49 -3.40 -20.08
N GLY A 155 -0.81 -2.27 -20.21
CA GLY A 155 -1.07 -1.28 -21.25
C GLY A 155 -2.27 -0.37 -20.98
N ARG A 156 -2.87 -0.44 -19.79
CA ARG A 156 -3.98 0.44 -19.37
C ARG A 156 -3.55 1.29 -18.17
N LEU A 157 -4.02 2.53 -18.15
CA LEU A 157 -3.89 3.44 -17.01
C LEU A 157 -5.28 3.93 -16.65
N SER A 158 -5.73 3.58 -15.45
CA SER A 158 -7.03 4.00 -14.92
C SER A 158 -6.87 5.22 -14.03
N THR A 159 -7.88 6.08 -13.99
CA THR A 159 -7.89 7.29 -13.18
C THR A 159 -9.11 7.34 -12.29
N ARG A 160 -8.91 7.90 -11.09
CA ARG A 160 -10.00 8.30 -10.22
C ARG A 160 -10.53 9.66 -10.66
N LEU A 161 -11.84 9.77 -10.77
CA LEU A 161 -12.52 11.06 -10.88
C LEU A 161 -13.07 11.44 -9.51
N GLN A 162 -12.54 12.52 -8.92
CA GLN A 162 -12.91 12.98 -7.58
C GLN A 162 -13.47 14.41 -7.63
N PRO A 163 -14.78 14.57 -7.90
CA PRO A 163 -15.40 15.89 -8.04
C PRO A 163 -15.78 16.46 -6.65
N ASN A 164 -14.79 16.78 -5.82
CA ASN A 164 -15.08 17.40 -4.52
C ASN A 164 -15.56 18.85 -4.69
N HIS A 165 -16.45 19.29 -3.80
CA HIS A 165 -16.84 20.69 -3.67
C HIS A 165 -16.69 21.14 -2.21
N PRO A 166 -16.22 22.37 -1.90
CA PRO A 166 -15.97 22.81 -0.52
C PRO A 166 -17.16 22.68 0.45
N THR A 167 -18.38 22.69 -0.09
CA THR A 167 -19.65 22.58 0.64
C THR A 167 -20.54 21.45 0.11
N ASP A 168 -19.99 20.55 -0.71
CA ASP A 168 -20.75 19.50 -1.41
C ASP A 168 -21.96 20.03 -2.23
N ASP A 169 -21.85 21.18 -2.91
CA ASP A 169 -22.94 21.70 -3.75
C ASP A 169 -23.15 20.73 -4.95
N PRO A 170 -24.36 20.17 -5.12
CA PRO A 170 -24.61 19.16 -6.15
C PRO A 170 -24.32 19.64 -7.58
N ARG A 171 -24.52 20.93 -7.88
CA ARG A 171 -24.26 21.48 -9.22
C ARG A 171 -22.76 21.58 -9.48
N GLY A 172 -22.00 22.03 -8.48
CA GLY A 172 -20.54 22.09 -8.56
C GLY A 172 -19.94 20.69 -8.76
N ILE A 173 -20.41 19.71 -8.00
CA ILE A 173 -20.00 18.31 -8.15
C ILE A 173 -20.37 17.77 -9.53
N ALA A 174 -21.62 17.95 -9.96
CA ALA A 174 -22.08 17.46 -11.26
C ALA A 174 -21.29 18.07 -12.43
N ALA A 175 -20.97 19.37 -12.36
CA ALA A 175 -20.15 20.03 -13.37
C ALA A 175 -18.75 19.41 -13.46
N SER A 176 -18.08 19.22 -12.33
CA SER A 176 -16.74 18.58 -12.29
C SER A 176 -16.78 17.11 -12.73
N MET A 177 -17.85 16.39 -12.41
CA MET A 177 -18.06 15.01 -12.83
C MET A 177 -18.20 14.91 -14.36
N ILE A 178 -19.02 15.78 -14.98
CA ILE A 178 -19.19 15.80 -16.44
C ILE A 178 -17.87 16.15 -17.12
N ASP A 179 -17.17 17.19 -16.65
CA ASP A 179 -15.88 17.61 -17.21
C ASP A 179 -14.85 16.46 -17.17
N GLY A 180 -14.69 15.81 -16.02
CA GLY A 180 -13.77 14.68 -15.89
C GLY A 180 -14.10 13.49 -16.79
N LEU A 181 -15.39 13.17 -16.95
CA LEU A 181 -15.83 12.10 -17.85
C LEU A 181 -15.53 12.40 -19.32
N LEU A 182 -15.61 13.67 -19.74
CA LEU A 182 -15.24 14.08 -21.11
C LEU A 182 -13.75 13.89 -21.41
N TYR A 183 -12.89 13.90 -20.39
CA TYR A 183 -11.46 13.54 -20.50
C TYR A 183 -11.19 12.03 -20.37
N GLY A 184 -12.22 11.20 -20.25
CA GLY A 184 -12.08 9.76 -20.04
C GLY A 184 -11.65 9.36 -18.63
N SER A 185 -11.85 10.25 -17.63
CA SER A 185 -11.51 9.97 -16.24
C SER A 185 -12.64 9.26 -15.49
N GLY A 186 -12.30 8.43 -14.50
CA GLY A 186 -13.27 7.81 -13.59
C GLY A 186 -13.47 6.31 -13.80
N ASP A 187 -12.72 5.69 -14.71
CA ASP A 187 -12.74 4.25 -14.91
C ASP A 187 -12.22 3.48 -13.68
N ALA A 188 -11.31 4.06 -12.87
CA ALA A 188 -10.94 3.45 -11.60
C ALA A 188 -12.07 3.57 -10.57
N VAL A 189 -12.63 4.77 -10.40
CA VAL A 189 -13.75 5.09 -9.52
C VAL A 189 -14.20 6.52 -9.77
N ILE A 190 -15.51 6.76 -9.75
CA ILE A 190 -16.08 8.11 -9.59
C ILE A 190 -16.38 8.26 -8.11
N GLY A 191 -15.61 9.08 -7.39
CA GLY A 191 -15.81 9.13 -5.95
C GLY A 191 -15.46 10.43 -5.24
N ILE A 192 -16.34 10.83 -4.34
CA ILE A 192 -16.37 12.13 -3.67
C ILE A 192 -15.84 11.98 -2.25
N ASN A 193 -14.95 12.87 -1.82
CA ASN A 193 -14.64 13.03 -0.40
C ASN A 193 -15.59 14.11 0.16
N PRO A 194 -16.61 13.71 0.94
CA PRO A 194 -17.65 14.65 1.34
C PRO A 194 -17.12 15.62 2.40
N ALA A 195 -17.60 16.86 2.37
CA ALA A 195 -17.40 17.85 3.42
C ALA A 195 -18.12 17.47 4.73
N THR A 196 -19.16 16.62 4.67
CA THR A 196 -19.90 16.13 5.84
C THR A 196 -20.01 14.60 5.85
N ASP A 197 -19.90 13.99 7.03
CA ASP A 197 -20.00 12.54 7.21
C ASP A 197 -21.41 12.08 7.64
N SER A 198 -22.46 12.74 7.13
CA SER A 198 -23.86 12.36 7.40
C SER A 198 -24.29 11.19 6.51
N PRO A 199 -24.93 10.14 7.05
CA PRO A 199 -25.48 9.03 6.26
C PRO A 199 -26.41 9.50 5.12
N GLN A 200 -27.26 10.49 5.39
CA GLN A 200 -28.19 11.04 4.41
C GLN A 200 -27.45 11.79 3.30
N ALA A 201 -26.44 12.59 3.64
CA ALA A 201 -25.63 13.32 2.67
C ALA A 201 -24.84 12.34 1.78
N VAL A 202 -24.18 11.35 2.39
CA VAL A 202 -23.43 10.30 1.70
C VAL A 202 -24.35 9.52 0.75
N ALA A 203 -25.54 9.11 1.20
CA ALA A 203 -26.52 8.45 0.35
C ALA A 203 -26.98 9.33 -0.82
N GLY A 204 -27.21 10.63 -0.58
CA GLY A 204 -27.56 11.58 -1.64
C GLY A 204 -26.49 11.70 -2.72
N LEU A 205 -25.21 11.78 -2.31
CA LEU A 205 -24.07 11.82 -3.24
C LEU A 205 -23.91 10.51 -4.02
N LEU A 206 -24.11 9.35 -3.38
CA LEU A 206 -24.08 8.05 -4.05
C LEU A 206 -25.18 7.94 -5.12
N ASN A 207 -26.41 8.30 -4.77
CA ASN A 207 -27.54 8.30 -5.73
C ASN A 207 -27.25 9.23 -6.92
N MET A 208 -26.69 10.42 -6.69
CA MET A 208 -26.34 11.33 -7.78
C MET A 208 -25.29 10.74 -8.75
N ILE A 209 -24.26 10.04 -8.24
CA ILE A 209 -23.28 9.35 -9.08
C ILE A 209 -23.96 8.22 -9.85
N ASP A 210 -24.79 7.44 -9.16
CA ASP A 210 -25.45 6.26 -9.73
C ASP A 210 -26.47 6.63 -10.82
N ASP A 211 -27.28 7.67 -10.61
CA ASP A 211 -28.21 8.22 -11.60
C ASP A 211 -27.49 8.59 -12.90
N LEU A 212 -26.30 9.21 -12.81
CA LEU A 212 -25.49 9.53 -13.98
C LEU A 212 -24.95 8.25 -14.64
N ARG A 213 -24.40 7.33 -13.84
CA ARG A 213 -23.86 6.05 -14.29
C ARG A 213 -24.91 5.26 -15.07
N GLU A 214 -26.12 5.15 -14.55
CA GLU A 214 -27.22 4.42 -15.19
C GLU A 214 -27.71 5.11 -16.44
N LYS A 215 -27.96 6.42 -16.37
CA LYS A 215 -28.44 7.22 -17.50
C LYS A 215 -27.55 7.11 -18.73
N PHE A 216 -26.24 7.07 -18.54
CA PHE A 216 -25.26 6.97 -19.62
C PHE A 216 -24.60 5.59 -19.76
N SER A 217 -25.08 4.59 -19.01
CA SER A 217 -24.53 3.23 -18.99
C SER A 217 -22.99 3.19 -18.80
N ILE A 218 -22.48 4.04 -17.91
CA ILE A 218 -21.05 4.19 -17.66
C ILE A 218 -20.54 2.94 -16.92
N PRO A 219 -19.54 2.22 -17.44
CA PRO A 219 -19.01 1.02 -16.81
C PRO A 219 -17.97 1.39 -15.74
N ALA A 220 -18.38 2.17 -14.74
CA ALA A 220 -17.54 2.61 -13.63
C ALA A 220 -18.27 2.38 -12.30
N GLN A 221 -17.50 2.35 -11.22
CA GLN A 221 -18.01 2.19 -9.86
C GLN A 221 -18.03 3.52 -9.09
N SER A 222 -18.98 3.64 -8.19
CA SER A 222 -19.14 4.79 -7.29
C SER A 222 -18.43 4.57 -5.94
N CYS A 223 -18.02 5.67 -5.30
CA CYS A 223 -17.57 5.63 -3.91
C CYS A 223 -17.73 7.01 -3.26
N VAL A 224 -18.29 7.08 -2.07
CA VAL A 224 -18.19 8.29 -1.24
C VAL A 224 -17.27 7.97 -0.08
N LEU A 225 -16.19 8.72 0.04
CA LEU A 225 -15.07 8.43 0.95
C LEU A 225 -15.35 8.92 2.37
N SER A 226 -16.51 8.53 2.89
CA SER A 226 -16.96 8.78 4.26
C SER A 226 -16.25 7.84 5.24
N HIS A 227 -16.54 7.95 6.54
CA HIS A 227 -16.13 6.89 7.47
C HIS A 227 -16.85 5.57 7.14
N ILE A 228 -16.17 4.43 7.32
CA ILE A 228 -16.73 3.11 6.96
C ILE A 228 -18.05 2.83 7.67
N THR A 229 -18.19 3.24 8.94
CA THR A 229 -19.42 3.04 9.72
C THR A 229 -20.60 3.82 9.13
N THR A 230 -20.38 5.01 8.58
CA THR A 230 -21.39 5.79 7.85
C THR A 230 -21.85 5.03 6.61
N THR A 231 -20.90 4.50 5.83
CA THR A 231 -21.23 3.69 4.66
C THR A 231 -22.00 2.42 5.06
N MET A 232 -21.60 1.73 6.13
CA MET A 232 -22.27 0.53 6.62
C MET A 232 -23.74 0.77 7.01
N GLN A 233 -24.08 1.95 7.53
CA GLN A 233 -25.46 2.29 7.89
C GLN A 233 -26.39 2.45 6.69
N ILE A 234 -25.83 2.76 5.51
CA ILE A 234 -26.62 3.03 4.30
C ILE A 234 -26.56 1.87 3.29
N ILE A 235 -25.75 0.84 3.55
CA ILE A 235 -25.77 -0.41 2.77
C ILE A 235 -27.19 -0.99 2.83
N GLY A 236 -27.74 -1.31 1.65
CA GLY A 236 -29.12 -1.79 1.50
C GLY A 236 -30.17 -0.69 1.26
N HIS A 237 -29.79 0.59 1.42
CA HIS A 237 -30.68 1.74 1.21
C HIS A 237 -30.12 2.79 0.23
N ALA A 238 -28.86 2.66 -0.19
CA ALA A 238 -28.19 3.49 -1.19
C ALA A 238 -27.36 2.62 -2.16
N PRO A 239 -27.05 3.10 -3.38
CA PRO A 239 -26.28 2.36 -4.38
C PRO A 239 -24.78 2.37 -4.06
N VAL A 240 -24.41 1.64 -2.99
CA VAL A 240 -23.02 1.49 -2.55
C VAL A 240 -22.32 0.46 -3.44
N ASP A 241 -21.31 0.92 -4.18
CA ASP A 241 -20.41 0.06 -4.95
C ASP A 241 -19.15 -0.31 -4.16
N LEU A 242 -18.29 0.68 -3.91
CA LEU A 242 -17.05 0.52 -3.13
C LEU A 242 -17.19 1.14 -1.75
N VAL A 243 -16.76 0.39 -0.73
CA VAL A 243 -16.67 0.88 0.66
C VAL A 243 -15.25 1.37 0.91
N PHE A 244 -15.10 2.66 1.22
CA PHE A 244 -13.82 3.27 1.54
C PHE A 244 -13.55 3.24 3.05
N GLN A 245 -12.27 3.13 3.41
CA GLN A 245 -11.77 3.38 4.75
C GLN A 245 -10.30 3.79 4.69
N SER A 246 -9.93 4.81 5.45
CA SER A 246 -8.52 5.09 5.73
C SER A 246 -7.98 4.05 6.71
N ILE A 247 -6.83 3.45 6.40
CA ILE A 247 -6.19 2.43 7.24
C ILE A 247 -4.79 2.87 7.67
N GLY A 248 -4.38 2.42 8.85
CA GLY A 248 -3.03 2.47 9.38
C GLY A 248 -2.41 1.07 9.49
N GLY A 249 -1.09 1.03 9.65
CA GLY A 249 -0.32 -0.22 9.75
C GLY A 249 -0.27 -0.85 11.14
N THR A 250 -1.11 -0.41 12.09
CA THR A 250 -1.17 -0.93 13.47
C THR A 250 -2.61 -0.86 14.00
N GLU A 251 -2.96 -1.76 14.92
CA GLU A 251 -4.24 -1.79 15.65
C GLU A 251 -4.50 -0.45 16.33
N LYS A 252 -3.50 0.14 16.99
CA LYS A 252 -3.66 1.43 17.68
C LYS A 252 -4.06 2.58 16.75
N THR A 253 -3.73 2.50 15.46
CA THR A 253 -4.04 3.55 14.48
C THR A 253 -5.42 3.36 13.85
N ASN A 254 -5.85 2.11 13.71
CA ASN A 254 -7.16 1.74 13.14
C ASN A 254 -8.26 1.88 14.19
#